data_AF-A0A963X7M8-F1
#
_entry.id   AF-A0A963X7M8-F1
#
_cell.length_a   1.000
_cell.length_b   1.000
_cell.length_c   1.000
_cell.angle_alpha   90.00
_cell.angle_beta   90.00
_cell.angle_gamma   90.00
#
_symmetry.space_group_name_H-M   'P 1'
#
loop_
_entity.id
_entity.type
_entity.pdbx_description
1 polymer ?
#
loop_
_entity_poly.entity_id
_entity_poly.type
_entity_poly.pdbx_seq_one_letter_code
_entity_poly.pdbx_strand_id
1 'polypeptide(L)'
;MHRHPWRAGALAAGVFLALSSAAQAIPVQYDLTFETSGQSLWDTGTAVTLDKTQFLGAAWQDKSVGLDLITGSDDTTLPNPAWLTYQAALGTCTTLGNSTSDCINGRQGQAPVPKLGKRPSIRSCGRFAVGCKIAQAGDYTRRAAYDVAMAACRATGVSRSTCENGRSLVIPLPALGEAPPSTLDVNTKTGVAVNGSTDGRVGLELGLTMDSGSVDAVVSYQASLDIPDTAGLDKATPINFNPASVLAGTNSLNTTFSNVALSVDAIMELTGAVTAEGCVIAAGCAVAGGPFDIAERASVLTFNEDGTGGVELLGHEPSFYGLPDTLDGFPFSVDIAGLAEITLHQSRPDASGGLDATSQTLKATGQDDFLDLILDVDNIVATAAGVPGLFGEAFDVGPGSVFYDIINVAMGPTIDLQQDFELDPTLFVHFAFDQEVMVDGLLVSELISPWDELPDILFQADVTNVTPTFFLEASLLNQTLLDFDMEFFIDLLQIGFDFPLVGEHAFGIGNVLAQGVDLFDSPALFANLFPLGGWQLEVGDSFQINFLSGSSGPASTDTRSESNAVPEPGVVVLLLLGLAGVMVARRRRAAPVLSA
;
A
#
# COMPACT_ATOMS: atom_id res chain seq x y z
N MET A 1 -86.72 -61.50 -3.38
CA MET A 1 -87.14 -61.76 -1.99
C MET A 1 -86.96 -60.49 -1.18
N HIS A 2 -88.05 -60.04 -0.53
CA HIS A 2 -88.15 -59.15 0.63
C HIS A 2 -87.50 -57.74 0.60
N ARG A 3 -88.33 -56.69 0.49
CA ARG A 3 -88.93 -55.85 1.57
C ARG A 3 -87.98 -54.72 1.99
N HIS A 4 -88.18 -53.50 1.49
CA HIS A 4 -89.03 -52.41 2.06
C HIS A 4 -88.19 -51.39 2.89
N PRO A 5 -88.68 -50.16 3.07
CA PRO A 5 -87.92 -48.91 2.87
C PRO A 5 -87.63 -48.18 4.19
N TRP A 6 -87.08 -46.95 4.17
CA TRP A 6 -87.64 -45.76 4.85
C TRP A 6 -86.74 -44.50 4.79
N ARG A 7 -87.42 -43.41 4.41
CA ARG A 7 -87.34 -42.03 4.92
C ARG A 7 -86.18 -41.11 4.53
N ALA A 8 -86.52 -40.28 3.55
CA ALA A 8 -86.21 -38.86 3.48
C ALA A 8 -86.28 -38.14 4.84
N GLY A 9 -85.23 -37.39 5.14
CA GLY A 9 -85.23 -36.26 6.07
C GLY A 9 -84.61 -35.07 5.33
N ALA A 10 -85.47 -34.24 4.73
CA ALA A 10 -85.06 -32.96 4.16
C ALA A 10 -84.92 -31.94 5.30
N LEU A 11 -83.69 -31.54 5.61
CA LEU A 11 -83.38 -30.39 6.43
C LEU A 11 -82.99 -29.26 5.47
N ALA A 12 -83.96 -28.39 5.18
CA ALA A 12 -83.74 -27.15 4.46
C ALA A 12 -83.09 -26.14 5.43
N ALA A 13 -81.77 -26.08 5.43
CA ALA A 13 -81.04 -24.97 6.00
C ALA A 13 -81.02 -23.83 4.96
N GLY A 14 -81.91 -22.87 5.13
CA GLY A 14 -81.86 -21.61 4.38
C GLY A 14 -80.64 -20.82 4.82
N VAL A 15 -79.52 -21.00 4.12
CA VAL A 15 -78.37 -20.10 4.20
C VAL A 15 -78.75 -18.82 3.46
N PHE A 16 -79.16 -17.80 4.22
CA PHE A 16 -79.17 -16.43 3.72
C PHE A 16 -77.71 -16.02 3.49
N LEU A 17 -77.22 -16.25 2.26
CA LEU A 17 -76.04 -15.58 1.73
C LEU A 17 -76.44 -14.10 1.58
N ALA A 18 -76.27 -13.34 2.66
CA ALA A 18 -76.10 -11.90 2.53
C ALA A 18 -74.82 -11.71 1.72
N LEU A 19 -74.98 -11.57 0.40
CA LEU A 19 -73.97 -11.01 -0.48
C LEU A 19 -73.78 -9.57 0.00
N SER A 20 -72.96 -9.37 1.01
CA SER A 20 -72.37 -8.07 1.29
C SER A 20 -71.70 -7.67 -0.01
N SER A 21 -72.27 -6.68 -0.68
CA SER A 21 -71.64 -5.96 -1.77
C SER A 21 -70.31 -5.46 -1.22
N ALA A 22 -69.24 -6.21 -1.47
CA ALA A 22 -67.90 -5.75 -1.18
C ALA A 22 -67.74 -4.48 -2.02
N ALA A 23 -67.55 -3.34 -1.36
CA ALA A 23 -67.18 -2.11 -2.04
C ALA A 23 -65.97 -2.44 -2.92
N GLN A 24 -66.12 -2.26 -4.22
CA GLN A 24 -65.04 -2.52 -5.18
C GLN A 24 -64.23 -1.24 -5.29
N ALA A 25 -62.94 -1.29 -4.96
CA ALA A 25 -62.06 -0.20 -5.31
C ALA A 25 -61.85 -0.18 -6.83
N ILE A 26 -61.73 1.03 -7.39
CA ILE A 26 -61.29 1.25 -8.77
C ILE A 26 -59.76 1.39 -8.73
N PRO A 27 -59.00 0.39 -9.20
CA PRO A 27 -57.55 0.51 -9.26
C PRO A 27 -57.18 1.53 -10.35
N VAL A 28 -56.31 2.46 -10.00
CA VAL A 28 -55.65 3.41 -10.91
C VAL A 28 -54.18 3.07 -10.95
N GLN A 29 -53.59 3.14 -12.14
CA GLN A 29 -52.18 2.87 -12.35
C GLN A 29 -51.55 4.00 -13.15
N TYR A 30 -50.37 4.43 -12.70
CA TYR A 30 -49.53 5.41 -13.37
C TYR A 30 -48.20 4.75 -13.74
N ASP A 31 -47.85 4.81 -15.02
CA ASP A 31 -46.52 4.46 -15.50
C ASP A 31 -45.71 5.76 -15.59
N LEU A 32 -44.77 5.92 -14.67
CA LEU A 32 -44.01 7.15 -14.45
C LEU A 32 -42.55 6.94 -14.85
N THR A 33 -41.92 7.95 -15.45
CA THR A 33 -40.49 7.94 -15.79
C THR A 33 -39.89 9.28 -15.43
N PHE A 34 -38.81 9.25 -14.66
CA PHE A 34 -38.05 10.43 -14.24
C PHE A 34 -36.65 10.32 -14.82
N GLU A 35 -36.16 11.44 -15.36
CA GLU A 35 -34.81 11.52 -15.90
C GLU A 35 -34.08 12.70 -15.26
N THR A 36 -32.80 12.49 -14.96
CA THR A 36 -31.85 13.56 -14.61
C THR A 36 -30.58 13.37 -15.41
N SER A 37 -29.92 14.47 -15.76
CA SER A 37 -28.67 14.44 -16.53
C SER A 37 -27.68 15.50 -16.08
N GLY A 38 -26.40 15.21 -16.29
CA GLY A 38 -25.30 16.14 -16.04
C GLY A 38 -25.12 16.53 -14.57
N GLN A 39 -25.60 15.72 -13.63
CA GLN A 39 -25.43 15.98 -12.19
C GLN A 39 -24.02 15.62 -11.76
N SER A 40 -23.45 16.30 -10.77
CA SER A 40 -22.09 16.00 -10.28
C SER A 40 -22.01 14.64 -9.56
N LEU A 41 -20.88 13.92 -9.71
CA LEU A 41 -20.60 12.67 -8.97
C LEU A 41 -20.27 12.92 -7.49
N TRP A 42 -19.86 14.14 -7.12
CA TRP A 42 -19.24 14.41 -5.81
C TRP A 42 -20.12 15.17 -4.83
N ASP A 43 -21.10 15.95 -5.30
CA ASP A 43 -21.99 16.69 -4.41
C ASP A 43 -23.21 17.23 -5.17
N THR A 44 -24.13 17.81 -4.43
CA THR A 44 -25.16 18.71 -4.94
C THR A 44 -24.54 19.94 -5.62
N GLY A 45 -24.88 20.19 -6.89
CA GLY A 45 -24.54 21.44 -7.59
C GLY A 45 -23.47 21.32 -8.69
N THR A 46 -22.74 22.41 -8.93
CA THR A 46 -21.72 22.51 -10.01
C THR A 46 -20.40 21.85 -9.60
N ALA A 47 -19.59 21.48 -10.60
CA ALA A 47 -18.34 20.73 -10.47
C ALA A 47 -17.52 21.03 -9.21
N VAL A 48 -17.36 20.00 -8.38
CA VAL A 48 -16.41 19.96 -7.27
C VAL A 48 -15.11 19.33 -7.79
N THR A 49 -13.98 19.84 -7.33
CA THR A 49 -12.67 19.24 -7.59
C THR A 49 -12.19 18.54 -6.33
N LEU A 50 -11.88 17.25 -6.41
CA LEU A 50 -11.21 16.50 -5.35
C LEU A 50 -9.71 16.75 -5.49
N ASP A 51 -9.05 17.31 -4.48
CA ASP A 51 -7.59 17.53 -4.42
C ASP A 51 -7.03 16.79 -3.20
N LYS A 52 -6.15 15.83 -3.43
CA LYS A 52 -5.54 14.97 -2.41
C LYS A 52 -4.06 14.79 -2.66
N THR A 53 -3.27 14.87 -1.59
CA THR A 53 -1.86 14.48 -1.58
C THR A 53 -1.64 13.38 -0.56
N GLN A 54 -0.93 12.33 -0.95
CA GLN A 54 -0.66 11.16 -0.09
C GLN A 54 0.80 10.74 -0.23
N PHE A 55 1.48 10.58 0.90
CA PHE A 55 2.82 9.98 0.95
C PHE A 55 2.70 8.46 1.08
N LEU A 56 3.45 7.75 0.23
CA LEU A 56 3.55 6.30 0.14
C LEU A 56 5.01 5.89 0.30
N GLY A 57 5.41 5.37 1.46
CA GLY A 57 6.78 4.97 1.67
C GLY A 57 7.12 4.62 3.11
N ALA A 58 8.42 4.57 3.40
CA ALA A 58 8.95 4.29 4.72
C ALA A 58 9.48 5.56 5.37
N ALA A 59 9.29 5.66 6.67
CA ALA A 59 9.98 6.62 7.52
C ALA A 59 10.61 5.87 8.69
N TRP A 60 11.82 6.24 9.08
CA TRP A 60 12.52 5.70 10.23
C TRP A 60 13.22 6.79 11.02
N GLN A 61 13.43 6.47 12.29
CA GLN A 61 14.16 7.31 13.23
C GLN A 61 15.11 6.44 14.04
N ASP A 62 16.24 7.04 14.42
CA ASP A 62 17.28 6.53 15.30
C ASP A 62 17.78 5.13 14.91
N LYS A 63 17.96 4.86 13.61
CA LYS A 63 18.52 3.58 13.16
C LYS A 63 20.03 3.64 13.18
N SER A 64 20.66 2.68 13.85
CA SER A 64 22.11 2.59 13.92
C SER A 64 22.59 1.14 13.76
N VAL A 65 23.73 0.97 13.09
CA VAL A 65 24.44 -0.31 13.00
C VAL A 65 25.90 -0.07 13.34
N GLY A 66 26.51 -1.04 14.02
CA GLY A 66 27.90 -0.94 14.43
C GLY A 66 28.57 -2.30 14.47
N LEU A 67 29.82 -2.34 14.06
CA LEU A 67 30.71 -3.48 14.20
C LEU A 67 32.01 -2.99 14.80
N ASP A 68 32.43 -3.58 15.91
CA ASP A 68 33.72 -3.31 16.53
C ASP A 68 34.53 -4.61 16.60
N LEU A 69 35.55 -4.70 15.73
CA LEU A 69 36.52 -5.79 15.69
C LEU A 69 37.91 -5.31 16.14
N ILE A 70 38.02 -4.17 16.80
CA ILE A 70 39.30 -3.68 17.33
C ILE A 70 39.71 -4.54 18.53
N THR A 71 40.89 -5.14 18.44
CA THR A 71 41.49 -5.92 19.53
C THR A 71 42.84 -5.33 19.92
N GLY A 72 43.24 -5.47 21.19
CA GLY A 72 44.51 -4.95 21.71
C GLY A 72 44.32 -3.86 22.77
N SER A 73 45.40 -3.15 23.13
CA SER A 73 45.38 -2.05 24.09
C SER A 73 46.28 -0.91 23.64
N ASP A 74 45.89 0.33 23.97
CA ASP A 74 46.61 1.55 23.61
C ASP A 74 48.00 1.65 24.26
N ASP A 75 48.17 1.01 25.42
CA ASP A 75 49.37 1.15 26.25
C ASP A 75 49.97 -0.21 26.63
N THR A 76 50.31 -1.02 25.62
CA THR A 76 51.07 -2.24 25.89
C THR A 76 52.55 -1.88 26.05
N THR A 77 52.99 -1.79 27.30
CA THR A 77 54.40 -1.62 27.64
C THR A 77 55.15 -2.94 27.37
N LEU A 78 55.89 -2.97 26.27
CA LEU A 78 56.68 -4.14 25.85
C LEU A 78 58.14 -4.01 26.30
N PRO A 79 58.81 -5.10 26.73
CA PRO A 79 60.24 -5.07 26.99
C PRO A 79 61.02 -4.66 25.74
N ASN A 80 61.86 -3.63 25.86
CA ASN A 80 62.66 -3.15 24.73
C ASN A 80 63.73 -4.19 24.37
N PRO A 81 63.75 -4.77 23.15
CA PRO A 81 64.76 -5.75 22.76
C PRO A 81 66.19 -5.17 22.83
N ALA A 82 66.36 -3.87 22.57
CA ALA A 82 67.64 -3.19 22.70
C ALA A 82 68.11 -3.17 24.15
N TRP A 83 67.20 -2.97 25.11
CA TRP A 83 67.51 -3.06 26.54
C TRP A 83 67.89 -4.47 26.96
N LEU A 84 67.18 -5.50 26.47
CA LEU A 84 67.55 -6.88 26.75
C LEU A 84 68.94 -7.23 26.19
N THR A 85 69.27 -6.72 25.00
CA THR A 85 70.60 -6.86 24.40
C THR A 85 71.66 -6.16 25.24
N TYR A 86 71.38 -4.93 25.65
CA TYR A 86 72.23 -4.13 26.51
C TYR A 86 72.51 -4.83 27.84
N GLN A 87 71.46 -5.35 28.50
CA GLN A 87 71.57 -6.12 29.73
C GLN A 87 72.35 -7.42 29.56
N ALA A 88 72.16 -8.14 28.45
CA ALA A 88 72.93 -9.35 28.15
C ALA A 88 74.42 -9.02 27.92
N ALA A 89 74.72 -7.95 27.20
CA ALA A 89 76.08 -7.49 26.94
C ALA A 89 76.75 -6.99 28.24
N LEU A 90 76.03 -6.23 29.06
CA LEU A 90 76.49 -5.74 30.36
C LEU A 90 76.72 -6.89 31.33
N GLY A 91 75.80 -7.86 31.40
CA GLY A 91 75.93 -9.09 32.20
C GLY A 91 77.11 -9.94 31.76
N THR A 92 77.35 -10.07 30.46
CA THR A 92 78.53 -10.77 29.93
C THR A 92 79.81 -10.01 30.31
N CYS A 93 79.84 -8.69 30.17
CA CYS A 93 81.01 -7.89 30.52
C CYS A 93 81.32 -7.88 32.03
N THR A 94 80.30 -7.89 32.88
CA THR A 94 80.46 -7.95 34.34
C THR A 94 80.84 -9.36 34.82
N THR A 95 80.29 -10.43 34.23
CA THR A 95 80.74 -11.81 34.52
C THR A 95 82.17 -12.09 34.07
N LEU A 96 82.67 -11.33 33.09
CA LEU A 96 84.08 -11.28 32.72
C LEU A 96 84.98 -10.59 33.77
N GLY A 97 84.41 -10.10 34.88
CA GLY A 97 85.14 -9.51 36.01
C GLY A 97 85.35 -8.00 35.92
N ASN A 98 84.76 -7.34 34.93
CA ASN A 98 84.84 -5.88 34.79
C ASN A 98 83.77 -5.21 35.64
N SER A 99 84.06 -4.01 36.16
CA SER A 99 83.03 -3.22 36.82
C SER A 99 81.98 -2.76 35.81
N THR A 100 80.74 -2.56 36.25
CA THR A 100 79.65 -2.01 35.42
C THR A 100 80.07 -0.72 34.73
N SER A 101 80.83 0.16 35.41
CA SER A 101 81.36 1.40 34.82
C SER A 101 82.40 1.16 33.73
N ASP A 102 83.25 0.14 33.87
CA ASP A 102 84.25 -0.18 32.84
C ASP A 102 83.57 -0.76 31.58
N CYS A 103 82.49 -1.52 31.75
CA CYS A 103 81.68 -2.05 30.65
C CYS A 103 80.93 -0.97 29.88
N ILE A 104 80.39 0.00 30.60
CA ILE A 104 79.64 1.11 30.01
C ILE A 104 80.58 2.05 29.24
N ASN A 105 81.73 2.39 29.83
CA ASN A 105 82.63 3.42 29.28
C ASN A 105 83.78 2.86 28.42
N GLY A 106 84.00 1.54 28.42
CA GLY A 106 85.07 0.87 27.69
C GLY A 106 86.45 1.05 28.34
N ARG A 107 87.12 -0.05 28.68
CA ARG A 107 88.52 -0.09 29.13
C ARG A 107 89.22 -1.35 28.65
N GLN A 108 90.55 -1.29 28.53
CA GLN A 108 91.37 -2.47 28.30
C GLN A 108 91.62 -3.20 29.62
N GLY A 109 90.92 -4.32 29.85
CA GLY A 109 91.08 -5.18 31.02
C GLY A 109 91.33 -6.65 30.65
N GLN A 110 92.05 -7.39 31.50
CA GLN A 110 92.25 -8.83 31.34
C GLN A 110 91.09 -9.59 31.98
N ALA A 111 90.34 -10.36 31.18
CA ALA A 111 89.22 -11.16 31.64
C ALA A 111 89.38 -12.64 31.27
N PRO A 112 88.97 -13.60 32.12
CA PRO A 112 88.96 -15.02 31.75
C PRO A 112 87.86 -15.30 30.71
N VAL A 113 88.07 -16.16 29.70
CA VAL A 113 86.97 -16.52 28.76
C VAL A 113 85.96 -17.40 29.49
N PRO A 114 84.71 -16.95 29.65
CA PRO A 114 83.68 -17.63 30.41
C PRO A 114 83.10 -18.75 29.54
N LYS A 115 82.58 -19.77 30.20
CA LYS A 115 81.92 -20.91 29.55
C LYS A 115 80.64 -20.43 28.84
N LEU A 116 80.67 -20.29 27.51
CA LEU A 116 79.51 -19.78 26.74
C LEU A 116 78.31 -20.74 26.73
N GLY A 117 78.52 -22.03 27.03
CA GLY A 117 77.44 -23.02 27.06
C GLY A 117 76.96 -23.43 25.67
N LYS A 118 75.72 -23.92 25.56
CA LYS A 118 75.11 -24.32 24.28
C LYS A 118 74.40 -23.15 23.63
N ARG A 119 74.41 -23.12 22.29
CA ARG A 119 73.71 -22.11 21.48
C ARG A 119 72.21 -22.08 21.84
N PRO A 120 71.65 -20.91 22.19
CA PRO A 120 70.22 -20.77 22.50
C PRO A 120 69.35 -21.21 21.32
N SER A 121 68.27 -21.95 21.61
CA SER A 121 67.23 -22.29 20.63
C SER A 121 66.30 -21.10 20.41
N ILE A 122 65.79 -20.95 19.19
CA ILE A 122 64.74 -19.97 18.88
C ILE A 122 63.39 -20.69 18.91
N ARG A 123 62.44 -20.17 19.69
CA ARG A 123 61.08 -20.71 19.69
C ARG A 123 60.39 -20.52 18.35
N SER A 124 59.58 -21.49 17.92
CA SER A 124 58.68 -21.35 16.78
C SER A 124 57.40 -20.66 17.23
N CYS A 125 56.93 -19.67 16.49
CA CYS A 125 55.71 -18.94 16.80
C CYS A 125 54.73 -19.03 15.62
N GLY A 126 53.45 -19.24 15.93
CA GLY A 126 52.36 -19.13 14.97
C GLY A 126 52.26 -17.71 14.40
N ARG A 127 51.66 -17.58 13.21
CA ARG A 127 51.62 -16.33 12.42
C ARG A 127 51.02 -15.14 13.20
N PHE A 128 50.14 -15.39 14.16
CA PHE A 128 49.35 -14.37 14.88
C PHE A 128 49.70 -14.20 16.38
N ALA A 129 50.68 -14.93 16.91
CA ALA A 129 51.03 -14.84 18.33
C ALA A 129 52.04 -13.71 18.59
N VAL A 130 51.57 -12.45 18.65
CA VAL A 130 52.41 -11.24 18.81
C VAL A 130 53.34 -11.36 20.03
N GLY A 131 52.81 -11.76 21.19
CA GLY A 131 53.62 -12.02 22.39
C GLY A 131 54.69 -13.10 22.18
N CYS A 132 54.39 -14.13 21.38
CA CYS A 132 55.37 -15.15 21.02
C CYS A 132 56.45 -14.56 20.10
N LYS A 133 56.08 -13.78 19.06
CA LYS A 133 57.05 -13.17 18.13
C LYS A 133 58.00 -12.19 18.83
N ILE A 134 57.52 -11.48 19.84
CA ILE A 134 58.38 -10.62 20.68
C ILE A 134 59.36 -11.48 21.49
N ALA A 135 58.89 -12.56 22.11
CA ALA A 135 59.77 -13.50 22.80
C ALA A 135 60.76 -14.18 21.82
N GLN A 136 60.32 -14.43 20.58
CA GLN A 136 61.14 -14.95 19.50
C GLN A 136 62.23 -13.95 19.10
N ALA A 137 61.92 -12.65 19.00
CA ALA A 137 62.90 -11.60 18.79
C ALA A 137 63.94 -11.56 19.93
N GLY A 138 63.51 -11.70 21.19
CA GLY A 138 64.42 -11.86 22.33
C GLY A 138 65.32 -13.11 22.24
N ASP A 139 64.81 -14.22 21.69
CA ASP A 139 65.61 -15.42 21.44
C ASP A 139 66.59 -15.24 20.26
N TYR A 140 66.19 -14.54 19.19
CA TYR A 140 67.08 -14.15 18.08
C TYR A 140 68.23 -13.29 18.60
N THR A 141 67.93 -12.30 19.44
CA THR A 141 68.94 -11.45 20.07
C THR A 141 69.89 -12.25 20.94
N ARG A 142 69.39 -13.15 21.81
CA ARG A 142 70.24 -14.02 22.64
C ARG A 142 71.13 -14.92 21.79
N ARG A 143 70.61 -15.45 20.69
CA ARG A 143 71.38 -16.27 19.75
C ARG A 143 72.42 -15.46 18.99
N ALA A 144 72.09 -14.25 18.55
CA ALA A 144 73.03 -13.35 17.90
C ALA A 144 74.17 -12.95 18.85
N ALA A 145 73.85 -12.60 20.10
CA ALA A 145 74.85 -12.32 21.13
C ALA A 145 75.76 -13.54 21.38
N TYR A 146 75.19 -14.75 21.47
CA TYR A 146 75.97 -15.99 21.56
C TYR A 146 76.87 -16.18 20.34
N ASP A 147 76.36 -15.98 19.13
CA ASP A 147 77.12 -16.18 17.89
C ASP A 147 78.26 -15.16 17.76
N VAL A 148 78.04 -13.90 18.14
CA VAL A 148 79.08 -12.85 18.20
C VAL A 148 80.12 -13.20 19.26
N ALA A 149 79.72 -13.59 20.47
CA ALA A 149 80.64 -14.01 21.52
C ALA A 149 81.46 -15.23 21.11
N MET A 150 80.83 -16.19 20.42
CA MET A 150 81.49 -17.38 19.87
C MET A 150 82.47 -17.03 18.74
N ALA A 151 82.10 -16.10 17.85
CA ALA A 151 82.96 -15.62 16.78
C ALA A 151 84.17 -14.85 17.33
N ALA A 152 83.95 -13.93 18.28
CA ALA A 152 85.00 -13.21 18.97
C ALA A 152 85.95 -14.18 19.70
N CYS A 153 85.41 -15.16 20.41
CA CYS A 153 86.23 -16.20 21.05
C CYS A 153 87.08 -16.97 20.02
N ARG A 154 86.50 -17.39 18.90
CA ARG A 154 87.26 -18.09 17.84
C ARG A 154 88.29 -17.22 17.13
N ALA A 155 88.01 -15.94 16.95
CA ALA A 155 88.95 -14.98 16.32
C ALA A 155 90.25 -14.85 17.11
N THR A 156 90.23 -15.19 18.40
CA THR A 156 91.43 -15.26 19.23
C THR A 156 92.21 -16.57 19.13
N GLY A 157 91.87 -17.43 18.16
CA GLY A 157 92.61 -18.66 17.83
C GLY A 157 92.24 -19.88 18.68
N VAL A 158 91.19 -19.78 19.52
CA VAL A 158 90.76 -20.86 20.41
C VAL A 158 89.73 -21.77 19.73
N SER A 159 89.78 -23.08 20.01
CA SER A 159 88.83 -24.02 19.41
C SER A 159 87.42 -23.80 19.95
N ARG A 160 86.39 -24.12 19.13
CA ARG A 160 84.97 -24.04 19.52
C ARG A 160 84.69 -24.73 20.86
N SER A 161 85.23 -25.93 21.05
CA SER A 161 85.04 -26.68 22.30
C SER A 161 85.66 -25.97 23.50
N THR A 162 86.73 -25.20 23.30
CA THR A 162 87.32 -24.38 24.37
C THR A 162 86.45 -23.16 24.67
N CYS A 163 85.87 -22.51 23.66
CA CYS A 163 84.91 -21.41 23.86
C CYS A 163 83.62 -21.88 24.56
N GLU A 164 83.16 -23.10 24.26
CA GLU A 164 82.00 -23.70 24.91
C GLU A 164 82.28 -24.16 26.36
N ASN A 165 83.56 -24.40 26.72
CA ASN A 165 83.97 -24.95 28.04
C ASN A 165 84.77 -23.98 28.95
N GLY A 166 85.25 -22.85 28.43
CA GLY A 166 85.97 -21.78 29.16
C GLY A 166 87.49 -21.99 29.30
N ARG A 167 88.30 -20.91 29.15
CA ARG A 167 89.75 -20.84 29.46
C ARG A 167 90.24 -19.39 29.46
N SER A 168 91.17 -18.97 30.31
CA SER A 168 91.58 -17.55 30.39
C SER A 168 92.32 -17.01 29.15
N LEU A 169 91.88 -15.87 28.58
CA LEU A 169 92.53 -15.16 27.46
C LEU A 169 92.15 -13.66 27.45
N VAL A 170 93.09 -12.77 27.08
CA VAL A 170 92.91 -11.30 27.13
C VAL A 170 92.29 -10.75 25.83
N ILE A 171 91.20 -9.98 25.91
CA ILE A 171 90.50 -9.38 24.76
C ILE A 171 90.11 -7.92 25.08
N PRO A 172 90.31 -6.94 24.18
CA PRO A 172 89.84 -5.56 24.38
C PRO A 172 88.31 -5.45 24.35
N LEU A 173 87.75 -4.66 25.27
CA LEU A 173 86.30 -4.47 25.41
C LEU A 173 85.86 -3.12 24.81
N PRO A 174 84.96 -3.11 23.81
CA PRO A 174 84.32 -1.89 23.35
C PRO A 174 83.30 -1.38 24.39
N ALA A 175 83.16 -0.06 24.48
CA ALA A 175 82.19 0.59 25.38
C ALA A 175 80.75 0.27 24.95
N LEU A 176 79.87 -0.07 25.92
CA LEU A 176 78.45 -0.34 25.66
C LEU A 176 77.60 0.93 25.53
N GLY A 177 78.04 2.06 26.10
CA GLY A 177 77.32 3.33 26.06
C GLY A 177 76.10 3.40 26.97
N GLU A 178 75.26 4.42 26.75
CA GLU A 178 74.02 4.63 27.49
C GLU A 178 73.00 3.53 27.20
N ALA A 179 72.29 3.15 28.24
CA ALA A 179 71.33 2.08 28.18
C ALA A 179 70.02 2.56 27.53
N PRO A 180 69.48 1.85 26.53
CA PRO A 180 68.22 2.24 25.89
C PRO A 180 67.04 2.14 26.89
N PRO A 181 65.86 2.71 26.60
CA PRO A 181 64.70 2.60 27.49
C PRO A 181 64.36 1.14 27.80
N SER A 182 64.00 0.81 29.05
CA SER A 182 63.72 -0.58 29.44
C SER A 182 62.49 -1.18 28.78
N THR A 183 61.58 -0.31 28.35
CA THR A 183 60.30 -0.66 27.74
C THR A 183 60.03 0.24 26.53
N LEU A 184 59.18 -0.24 25.63
CA LEU A 184 58.60 0.52 24.53
C LEU A 184 57.10 0.47 24.71
N ASP A 185 56.45 1.62 24.70
CA ASP A 185 55.00 1.69 24.63
C ASP A 185 54.61 1.51 23.17
N VAL A 186 53.92 0.42 22.88
CA VAL A 186 53.48 0.08 21.53
C VAL A 186 51.96 -0.05 21.58
N ASN A 187 51.29 0.75 20.75
CA ASN A 187 49.88 0.55 20.50
C ASN A 187 49.72 -0.78 19.74
N THR A 188 49.10 -1.77 20.40
CA THR A 188 48.86 -3.08 19.81
C THR A 188 47.47 -3.21 19.22
N LYS A 189 46.68 -2.13 19.19
CA LYS A 189 45.37 -2.14 18.56
C LYS A 189 45.49 -2.54 17.10
N THR A 190 44.71 -3.55 16.74
CA THR A 190 44.58 -4.04 15.39
C THR A 190 43.14 -4.43 15.16
N GLY A 191 42.56 -3.93 14.08
CA GLY A 191 41.20 -4.23 13.70
C GLY A 191 40.52 -3.03 13.08
N VAL A 192 39.20 -3.13 12.97
CA VAL A 192 38.34 -2.11 12.41
C VAL A 192 37.10 -1.96 13.28
N ALA A 193 36.69 -0.72 13.54
CA ALA A 193 35.37 -0.40 14.07
C ALA A 193 34.65 0.47 13.05
N VAL A 194 33.38 0.19 12.81
CA VAL A 194 32.55 0.93 11.85
C VAL A 194 31.19 1.14 12.49
N ASN A 195 30.72 2.38 12.54
CA ASN A 195 29.40 2.74 13.04
C ASN A 195 28.68 3.61 12.01
N GLY A 196 27.42 3.31 11.76
CA GLY A 196 26.52 4.11 10.93
C GLY A 196 25.24 4.43 11.67
N SER A 197 24.71 5.63 11.45
CA SER A 197 23.37 6.03 11.88
C SER A 197 22.62 6.72 10.76
N THR A 198 21.30 6.53 10.71
CA THR A 198 20.41 7.15 9.71
C THR A 198 19.03 7.42 10.29
N ASP A 199 18.49 8.56 9.89
CA ASP A 199 17.13 9.04 10.07
C ASP A 199 16.62 9.44 8.70
N GLY A 200 15.36 9.15 8.38
CA GLY A 200 14.84 9.62 7.11
C GLY A 200 13.48 9.09 6.72
N ARG A 201 13.05 9.55 5.54
CA ARG A 201 11.93 8.99 4.80
C ARG A 201 12.25 8.87 3.33
N VAL A 202 11.72 7.81 2.72
CA VAL A 202 11.82 7.56 1.28
C VAL A 202 10.50 7.00 0.78
N GLY A 203 10.05 7.48 -0.38
CA GLY A 203 8.72 7.14 -0.87
C GLY A 203 8.32 7.92 -2.10
N LEU A 204 7.04 7.80 -2.45
CA LEU A 204 6.35 8.66 -3.40
C LEU A 204 5.43 9.61 -2.67
N GLU A 205 5.29 10.81 -3.22
CA GLU A 205 4.15 11.68 -2.94
C GLU A 205 3.26 11.69 -4.17
N LEU A 206 2.04 11.19 -4.01
CA LEU A 206 1.01 11.19 -5.03
C LEU A 206 0.10 12.39 -4.82
N GLY A 207 0.01 13.27 -5.80
CA GLY A 207 -1.02 14.31 -5.87
C GLY A 207 -2.07 13.94 -6.91
N LEU A 208 -3.34 13.88 -6.51
CA LEU A 208 -4.47 13.55 -7.36
C LEU A 208 -5.47 14.69 -7.35
N THR A 209 -5.81 15.18 -8.54
CA THR A 209 -6.89 16.14 -8.75
C THR A 209 -7.93 15.55 -9.69
N MET A 210 -9.21 15.51 -9.30
CA MET A 210 -10.28 14.95 -10.12
C MET A 210 -11.44 15.94 -10.23
N ASP A 211 -11.88 16.18 -11.47
CA ASP A 211 -13.12 16.91 -11.72
C ASP A 211 -14.35 16.03 -11.40
N SER A 212 -15.55 16.61 -11.47
CA SER A 212 -16.74 15.98 -10.93
C SER A 212 -17.43 14.91 -11.72
N GLY A 213 -16.98 14.64 -12.95
CA GLY A 213 -17.74 13.82 -13.89
C GLY A 213 -19.19 14.26 -14.01
N SER A 214 -20.02 13.33 -14.49
CA SER A 214 -21.47 13.48 -14.50
C SER A 214 -22.18 12.17 -14.21
N VAL A 215 -23.37 12.27 -13.61
CA VAL A 215 -24.34 11.20 -13.41
C VAL A 215 -25.56 11.49 -14.27
N ASP A 216 -25.97 10.49 -15.02
CA ASP A 216 -27.26 10.43 -15.72
C ASP A 216 -28.06 9.25 -15.17
N ALA A 217 -29.33 9.49 -14.83
CA ALA A 217 -30.19 8.44 -14.29
C ALA A 217 -31.60 8.50 -14.88
N VAL A 218 -32.15 7.32 -15.12
CA VAL A 218 -33.55 7.11 -15.51
C VAL A 218 -34.17 6.20 -14.47
N VAL A 219 -35.24 6.67 -13.82
CA VAL A 219 -35.97 5.93 -12.81
C VAL A 219 -37.43 5.83 -13.24
N SER A 220 -37.94 4.62 -13.38
CA SER A 220 -39.31 4.37 -13.78
C SER A 220 -40.07 3.63 -12.67
N TYR A 221 -41.28 4.09 -12.39
CA TYR A 221 -42.19 3.50 -11.41
C TYR A 221 -43.48 3.03 -12.08
N GLN A 222 -44.02 1.94 -11.55
CA GLN A 222 -45.43 1.63 -11.66
C GLN A 222 -46.06 1.96 -10.31
N ALA A 223 -46.85 3.04 -10.27
CA ALA A 223 -47.55 3.49 -9.08
C ALA A 223 -49.03 3.12 -9.20
N SER A 224 -49.59 2.44 -8.20
CA SER A 224 -51.00 2.09 -8.14
C SER A 224 -51.70 2.74 -6.95
N LEU A 225 -52.97 3.07 -7.14
CA LEU A 225 -53.84 3.70 -6.16
C LEU A 225 -55.23 3.05 -6.22
N ASP A 226 -55.79 2.68 -5.08
CA ASP A 226 -57.15 2.15 -4.98
C ASP A 226 -58.13 3.27 -4.63
N ILE A 227 -58.97 3.67 -5.58
CA ILE A 227 -60.04 4.63 -5.32
C ILE A 227 -61.24 3.86 -4.75
N PRO A 228 -61.62 4.05 -3.48
CA PRO A 228 -62.74 3.31 -2.91
C PRO A 228 -64.05 3.71 -3.56
N ASP A 229 -64.97 2.75 -3.68
CA ASP A 229 -66.37 3.07 -3.99
C ASP A 229 -66.97 3.86 -2.82
N THR A 230 -67.20 5.15 -3.05
CA THR A 230 -67.80 6.08 -2.09
C THR A 230 -69.32 5.99 -2.03
N ALA A 231 -69.95 5.12 -2.83
CA ALA A 231 -71.39 4.93 -2.78
C ALA A 231 -71.83 4.41 -1.39
N GLY A 232 -72.42 5.31 -0.60
CA GLY A 232 -72.88 5.00 0.76
C GLY A 232 -71.85 5.22 1.87
N LEU A 233 -70.68 5.80 1.56
CA LEU A 233 -69.76 6.33 2.57
C LEU A 233 -70.18 7.75 3.00
N ASP A 234 -69.99 8.09 4.27
CA ASP A 234 -70.13 9.47 4.76
C ASP A 234 -68.85 10.25 4.43
N LYS A 235 -68.99 11.52 4.06
CA LYS A 235 -67.89 12.47 3.78
C LYS A 235 -66.91 12.59 4.95
N ALA A 236 -67.39 12.34 6.17
CA ALA A 236 -66.57 12.31 7.38
C ALA A 236 -65.88 10.96 7.63
N THR A 237 -65.82 10.06 6.65
CA THR A 237 -65.05 8.80 6.74
C THR A 237 -63.68 9.01 6.12
N PRO A 238 -62.58 8.78 6.86
CA PRO A 238 -61.24 8.84 6.29
C PRO A 238 -61.09 7.82 5.15
N ILE A 239 -60.55 8.28 4.02
CA ILE A 239 -60.26 7.45 2.85
C ILE A 239 -58.76 7.13 2.85
N ASN A 240 -58.45 5.84 2.89
CA ASN A 240 -57.12 5.31 2.59
C ASN A 240 -57.12 4.81 1.14
N PHE A 241 -56.16 5.28 0.35
CA PHE A 241 -56.06 4.91 -1.06
C PHE A 241 -55.20 3.66 -1.33
N ASN A 242 -54.66 3.02 -0.29
CA ASN A 242 -53.73 1.89 -0.36
C ASN A 242 -52.67 2.07 -1.47
N PRO A 243 -51.93 3.19 -1.47
CA PRO A 243 -50.94 3.42 -2.51
C PRO A 243 -49.86 2.34 -2.46
N ALA A 244 -49.39 1.96 -3.63
CA ALA A 244 -48.20 1.14 -3.76
C ALA A 244 -47.40 1.60 -4.97
N SER A 245 -46.08 1.55 -4.86
CA SER A 245 -45.16 1.77 -5.96
C SER A 245 -44.15 0.63 -6.06
N VAL A 246 -43.73 0.35 -7.28
CA VAL A 246 -42.61 -0.55 -7.56
C VAL A 246 -41.78 0.01 -8.69
N LEU A 247 -40.46 -0.11 -8.59
CA LEU A 247 -39.59 0.20 -9.70
C LEU A 247 -39.89 -0.75 -10.87
N ALA A 248 -40.29 -0.18 -12.00
CA ALA A 248 -40.75 -0.90 -13.18
C ALA A 248 -40.23 -0.22 -14.45
N GLY A 249 -40.34 -0.84 -15.62
CA GLY A 249 -39.88 -0.23 -16.86
C GLY A 249 -38.35 -0.13 -16.96
N THR A 250 -37.85 0.96 -17.55
CA THR A 250 -36.42 1.17 -17.81
C THR A 250 -35.78 1.94 -16.66
N ASN A 251 -34.90 1.28 -15.91
CA ASN A 251 -34.14 1.88 -14.82
C ASN A 251 -32.65 1.78 -15.16
N SER A 252 -31.96 2.91 -15.28
CA SER A 252 -30.54 2.96 -15.60
C SER A 252 -29.82 4.03 -14.80
N LEU A 253 -28.59 3.72 -14.39
CA LEU A 253 -27.66 4.65 -13.75
C LEU A 253 -26.36 4.60 -14.55
N ASN A 254 -26.01 5.72 -15.17
CA ASN A 254 -24.78 5.85 -15.96
C ASN A 254 -23.97 7.01 -15.40
N THR A 255 -22.66 6.85 -15.40
CA THR A 255 -21.73 7.89 -15.01
C THR A 255 -20.73 8.12 -16.13
N THR A 256 -20.25 9.35 -16.22
CA THR A 256 -19.12 9.71 -17.08
C THR A 256 -18.05 10.29 -16.20
N PHE A 257 -16.92 9.60 -16.13
CA PHE A 257 -15.75 10.05 -15.44
C PHE A 257 -15.15 11.27 -16.17
N SER A 258 -14.70 12.28 -15.43
CA SER A 258 -14.10 13.46 -16.04
C SER A 258 -12.58 13.39 -16.07
N ASN A 259 -11.94 14.54 -16.30
CA ASN A 259 -10.51 14.68 -16.29
C ASN A 259 -9.94 14.38 -14.90
N VAL A 260 -8.84 13.65 -14.89
CA VAL A 260 -7.99 13.44 -13.73
C VAL A 260 -6.63 14.08 -14.02
N ALA A 261 -6.01 14.63 -13.00
CA ALA A 261 -4.64 15.05 -13.01
C ALA A 261 -3.89 14.30 -11.90
N LEU A 262 -2.70 13.81 -12.23
CA LEU A 262 -1.86 13.03 -11.33
C LEU A 262 -0.47 13.66 -11.31
N SER A 263 0.12 13.73 -10.12
CA SER A 263 1.54 14.03 -9.91
C SER A 263 2.12 12.94 -9.03
N VAL A 264 3.32 12.49 -9.39
CA VAL A 264 4.08 11.47 -8.67
C VAL A 264 5.49 12.02 -8.50
N ASP A 265 5.86 12.27 -7.25
CA ASP A 265 7.20 12.75 -6.91
C ASP A 265 7.92 11.71 -6.05
N ALA A 266 9.14 11.37 -6.45
CA ALA A 266 10.07 10.60 -5.64
C ALA A 266 10.67 11.52 -4.57
N ILE A 267 10.52 11.12 -3.30
CA ILE A 267 11.05 11.86 -2.14
C ILE A 267 12.11 11.01 -1.46
N MET A 268 13.27 11.61 -1.20
CA MET A 268 14.31 11.03 -0.36
C MET A 268 14.85 12.11 0.58
N GLU A 269 14.55 11.95 1.86
CA GLU A 269 15.03 12.82 2.94
C GLU A 269 15.80 11.96 3.93
N LEU A 270 17.12 11.95 3.85
CA LEU A 270 18.02 11.12 4.65
C LEU A 270 19.05 11.98 5.34
N THR A 271 19.18 11.81 6.65
CA THR A 271 20.27 12.39 7.43
C THR A 271 20.96 11.30 8.21
N GLY A 272 22.27 11.40 8.36
CA GLY A 272 23.01 10.37 9.05
C GLY A 272 24.50 10.62 9.11
N ALA A 273 25.23 9.62 9.58
CA ALA A 273 26.68 9.64 9.59
C ALA A 273 27.23 8.23 9.52
N VAL A 274 28.32 8.07 8.78
CA VAL A 274 29.15 6.86 8.81
C VAL A 274 30.51 7.24 9.37
N THR A 275 30.98 6.48 10.35
CA THR A 275 32.29 6.63 10.97
C THR A 275 33.01 5.29 10.97
N ALA A 276 34.29 5.27 10.63
CA ALA A 276 35.13 4.10 10.70
C ALA A 276 36.48 4.42 11.32
N GLU A 277 36.96 3.51 12.15
CA GLU A 277 38.26 3.52 12.79
C GLU A 277 39.04 2.27 12.38
N GLY A 278 40.16 2.46 11.68
CA GLY A 278 41.06 1.39 11.29
C GLY A 278 42.36 1.47 12.08
N CYS A 279 42.72 0.40 12.80
CA CYS A 279 43.94 0.34 13.60
C CYS A 279 44.93 -0.69 13.04
N VAL A 280 46.18 -0.28 12.86
CA VAL A 280 47.27 -1.20 12.50
C VAL A 280 48.49 -0.99 13.39
N ILE A 281 49.09 -2.12 13.81
CA ILE A 281 50.31 -2.16 14.62
C ILE A 281 51.38 -1.28 13.95
N ALA A 282 51.94 -0.36 14.74
CA ALA A 282 52.94 0.65 14.37
C ALA A 282 52.45 1.89 13.61
N ALA A 283 51.29 1.85 12.95
CA ALA A 283 50.69 3.02 12.29
C ALA A 283 49.68 3.76 13.18
N GLY A 284 49.18 3.11 14.23
CA GLY A 284 48.13 3.66 15.10
C GLY A 284 46.74 3.46 14.50
N CYS A 285 45.76 4.19 15.03
CA CYS A 285 44.39 4.19 14.54
C CYS A 285 44.14 5.45 13.69
N ALA A 286 43.48 5.26 12.55
CA ALA A 286 42.97 6.34 11.72
C ALA A 286 41.45 6.31 11.77
N VAL A 287 40.83 7.48 11.95
CA VAL A 287 39.38 7.65 11.89
C VAL A 287 39.04 8.39 10.62
N ALA A 288 38.03 7.91 9.90
CA ALA A 288 37.43 8.60 8.78
C ALA A 288 35.91 8.46 8.85
N GLY A 289 35.22 9.27 8.07
CA GLY A 289 33.76 9.34 8.10
C GLY A 289 33.26 10.76 7.96
N GLY A 290 31.96 10.89 7.79
CA GLY A 290 31.29 12.17 7.62
C GLY A 290 29.80 12.04 7.81
N PRO A 291 29.12 13.15 8.14
CA PRO A 291 27.68 13.22 8.03
C PRO A 291 27.25 13.24 6.57
N PHE A 292 26.05 12.77 6.29
CA PHE A 292 25.33 13.01 5.05
C PHE A 292 23.97 13.63 5.37
N ASP A 293 23.51 14.49 4.46
CA ASP A 293 22.23 15.19 4.51
C ASP A 293 21.71 15.28 3.08
N ILE A 294 20.69 14.49 2.78
CA ILE A 294 20.05 14.35 1.47
C ILE A 294 18.62 14.81 1.68
N ALA A 295 18.21 15.85 0.98
CA ALA A 295 16.85 16.38 1.07
C ALA A 295 16.39 16.70 -0.36
N GLU A 296 16.11 15.63 -1.11
CA GLU A 296 15.90 15.71 -2.54
C GLU A 296 14.50 15.22 -2.92
N ARG A 297 13.94 15.90 -3.91
CA ARG A 297 12.64 15.61 -4.50
C ARG A 297 12.80 15.62 -6.01
N ALA A 298 12.42 14.53 -6.66
CA ALA A 298 12.46 14.38 -8.10
C ALA A 298 11.04 14.13 -8.62
N SER A 299 10.58 14.98 -9.53
CA SER A 299 9.32 14.69 -10.22
C SER A 299 9.50 13.47 -11.11
N VAL A 300 8.63 12.48 -10.94
CA VAL A 300 8.67 11.24 -11.71
C VAL A 300 7.69 11.32 -12.87
N LEU A 301 6.45 11.64 -12.56
CA LEU A 301 5.35 11.69 -13.50
C LEU A 301 4.44 12.86 -13.15
N THR A 302 4.12 13.68 -14.13
CA THR A 302 2.93 14.54 -14.07
C THR A 302 2.03 14.20 -15.24
N PHE A 303 0.73 14.16 -15.00
CA PHE A 303 -0.31 13.88 -15.98
C PHE A 303 -1.40 14.93 -15.82
N ASN A 304 -1.68 15.65 -16.90
CA ASN A 304 -2.78 16.59 -17.02
C ASN A 304 -2.84 17.65 -15.89
N GLU A 305 -1.70 18.00 -15.30
CA GLU A 305 -1.62 18.93 -14.16
C GLU A 305 -2.16 20.34 -14.50
N ASP A 306 -1.99 20.77 -15.75
CA ASP A 306 -2.48 22.06 -16.26
C ASP A 306 -3.86 21.97 -16.96
N GLY A 307 -4.49 20.79 -16.97
CA GLY A 307 -5.74 20.53 -17.66
C GLY A 307 -5.65 20.44 -19.19
N THR A 308 -4.45 20.44 -19.77
CA THR A 308 -4.25 20.35 -21.23
C THR A 308 -4.01 18.93 -21.75
N GLY A 309 -3.97 17.93 -20.85
CA GLY A 309 -3.70 16.53 -21.17
C GLY A 309 -2.22 16.22 -21.39
N GLY A 310 -1.31 17.12 -21.00
CA GLY A 310 0.13 16.90 -21.08
C GLY A 310 0.62 15.81 -20.13
N VAL A 311 1.75 15.19 -20.47
CA VAL A 311 2.46 14.25 -19.59
C VAL A 311 3.90 14.71 -19.47
N GLU A 312 4.47 14.76 -18.27
CA GLU A 312 5.92 14.92 -18.09
C GLU A 312 6.47 13.71 -17.35
N LEU A 313 7.64 13.21 -17.81
CA LEU A 313 8.37 12.10 -17.24
C LEU A 313 9.77 12.56 -16.86
N LEU A 314 10.09 12.49 -15.57
CA LEU A 314 11.37 12.97 -15.02
C LEU A 314 11.67 14.43 -15.43
N GLY A 315 10.64 15.29 -15.44
CA GLY A 315 10.73 16.70 -15.84
C GLY A 315 10.91 16.96 -17.34
N HIS A 316 10.64 15.96 -18.19
CA HIS A 316 10.73 16.07 -19.63
C HIS A 316 9.43 15.61 -20.33
N GLU A 317 9.10 16.23 -21.47
CA GLU A 317 7.98 15.79 -22.31
C GLU A 317 8.22 14.36 -22.85
N PRO A 318 7.16 13.58 -23.17
CA PRO A 318 7.29 12.17 -23.55
C PRO A 318 8.06 11.99 -24.86
N SER A 319 7.98 12.95 -25.79
CA SER A 319 8.78 12.97 -27.02
C SER A 319 10.29 12.97 -26.80
N PHE A 320 10.77 13.43 -25.64
CA PHE A 320 12.18 13.31 -25.26
C PHE A 320 12.63 11.83 -25.22
N TYR A 321 11.72 10.93 -24.84
CA TYR A 321 11.91 9.48 -24.80
C TYR A 321 11.42 8.78 -26.08
N GLY A 322 11.00 9.53 -27.10
CA GLY A 322 10.49 9.00 -28.37
C GLY A 322 9.03 8.56 -28.35
N LEU A 323 8.25 9.03 -27.37
CA LEU A 323 6.83 8.73 -27.22
C LEU A 323 5.95 9.83 -27.84
N PRO A 324 4.69 9.54 -28.17
CA PRO A 324 3.75 10.56 -28.62
C PRO A 324 3.39 11.53 -27.47
N ASP A 325 3.35 12.83 -27.77
CA ASP A 325 2.99 13.89 -26.81
C ASP A 325 1.47 14.00 -26.57
N THR A 326 0.65 13.14 -27.19
CA THR A 326 -0.82 13.24 -27.21
C THR A 326 -1.49 11.98 -26.69
N LEU A 327 -2.69 12.15 -26.13
CA LEU A 327 -3.56 11.11 -25.58
C LEU A 327 -3.98 9.98 -26.56
N ASP A 328 -3.65 10.04 -27.85
CA ASP A 328 -4.08 9.05 -28.86
C ASP A 328 -3.30 7.70 -28.82
N GLY A 329 -2.53 7.43 -27.75
CA GLY A 329 -1.62 6.29 -27.65
C GLY A 329 -1.75 5.43 -26.39
N PHE A 330 -2.83 5.56 -25.62
CA PHE A 330 -3.01 4.82 -24.37
C PHE A 330 -3.47 3.35 -24.56
N PRO A 331 -3.04 2.41 -23.69
CA PRO A 331 -1.99 2.61 -22.70
C PRO A 331 -0.63 2.76 -23.38
N PHE A 332 0.24 3.59 -22.82
CA PHE A 332 1.62 3.68 -23.29
C PHE A 332 2.57 3.26 -22.16
N SER A 333 3.60 2.51 -22.53
CA SER A 333 4.62 2.00 -21.62
C SER A 333 5.99 2.56 -21.99
N VAL A 334 6.76 2.92 -20.97
CA VAL A 334 8.09 3.50 -21.09
C VAL A 334 9.03 2.75 -20.17
N ASP A 335 10.11 2.21 -20.74
CA ASP A 335 11.24 1.69 -19.99
C ASP A 335 12.40 2.67 -20.16
N ILE A 336 12.72 3.37 -19.08
CA ILE A 336 13.87 4.26 -18.98
C ILE A 336 14.98 3.42 -18.36
N ALA A 337 15.86 2.91 -19.21
CA ALA A 337 16.91 1.94 -18.91
C ALA A 337 17.44 1.95 -17.46
N GLY A 338 16.80 1.13 -16.60
CA GLY A 338 17.20 0.90 -15.21
C GLY A 338 16.81 1.99 -14.21
N LEU A 339 15.99 2.98 -14.58
CA LEU A 339 15.46 4.01 -13.69
C LEU A 339 13.96 3.81 -13.42
N ALA A 340 13.18 3.57 -14.47
CA ALA A 340 11.72 3.52 -14.36
C ALA A 340 11.10 2.66 -15.47
N GLU A 341 10.11 1.85 -15.11
CA GLU A 341 9.13 1.26 -16.01
C GLU A 341 7.76 1.88 -15.68
N ILE A 342 7.18 2.61 -16.61
CA ILE A 342 5.95 3.37 -16.41
C ILE A 342 4.95 2.94 -17.47
N THR A 343 3.80 2.41 -17.06
CA THR A 343 2.63 2.25 -17.93
C THR A 343 1.52 3.13 -17.42
N LEU A 344 1.17 4.15 -18.20
CA LEU A 344 0.04 5.01 -17.88
C LEU A 344 -1.16 4.58 -18.70
N HIS A 345 -2.32 4.49 -18.06
CA HIS A 345 -3.60 4.16 -18.68
C HIS A 345 -4.48 5.40 -18.74
N GLN A 346 -5.30 5.52 -19.78
CA GLN A 346 -6.32 6.57 -19.84
C GLN A 346 -7.55 6.07 -19.09
N SER A 347 -7.48 6.14 -17.75
CA SER A 347 -8.56 5.65 -16.89
C SER A 347 -9.88 6.37 -17.19
N ARG A 348 -10.90 5.60 -17.53
CA ARG A 348 -12.30 6.02 -17.67
C ARG A 348 -13.18 4.99 -16.99
N PRO A 349 -13.27 4.98 -15.65
CA PRO A 349 -14.12 4.07 -14.88
C PRO A 349 -15.60 4.48 -15.00
N ASP A 350 -16.08 4.74 -16.22
CA ASP A 350 -17.47 5.02 -16.53
C ASP A 350 -18.32 3.84 -16.03
N ALA A 351 -19.09 4.07 -14.97
CA ALA A 351 -19.99 3.08 -14.43
C ALA A 351 -21.30 3.06 -15.21
N SER A 352 -21.80 1.86 -15.52
CA SER A 352 -23.14 1.67 -16.06
C SER A 352 -23.85 0.55 -15.31
N GLY A 353 -25.13 0.75 -15.04
CA GLY A 353 -25.93 -0.22 -14.31
C GLY A 353 -27.42 0.10 -14.30
N GLY A 354 -28.14 -0.49 -13.36
CA GLY A 354 -29.60 -0.45 -13.34
C GLY A 354 -30.19 -1.02 -12.06
N LEU A 355 -31.45 -1.45 -12.12
CA LEU A 355 -32.22 -1.91 -10.96
C LEU A 355 -31.63 -3.16 -10.31
N ASP A 356 -31.27 -3.06 -9.03
CA ASP A 356 -31.11 -4.21 -8.14
C ASP A 356 -32.46 -4.56 -7.52
N ALA A 357 -33.04 -5.67 -7.97
CA ALA A 357 -34.36 -6.13 -7.51
C ALA A 357 -34.41 -6.47 -6.01
N THR A 358 -33.27 -6.70 -5.36
CA THR A 358 -33.20 -7.07 -3.95
C THR A 358 -33.30 -5.85 -3.04
N SER A 359 -32.53 -4.81 -3.35
CA SER A 359 -32.53 -3.55 -2.58
C SER A 359 -33.59 -2.55 -3.05
N GLN A 360 -34.17 -2.74 -4.25
CA GLN A 360 -35.01 -1.74 -4.91
C GLN A 360 -34.28 -0.40 -5.11
N THR A 361 -32.98 -0.47 -5.41
CA THR A 361 -32.11 0.67 -5.73
C THR A 361 -31.52 0.50 -7.11
N LEU A 362 -30.95 1.56 -7.71
CA LEU A 362 -30.16 1.44 -8.93
C LEU A 362 -28.68 1.38 -8.55
N LYS A 363 -27.95 0.40 -9.07
CA LYS A 363 -26.52 0.24 -8.81
C LYS A 363 -25.73 0.30 -10.10
N ALA A 364 -24.57 0.94 -10.06
CA ALA A 364 -23.61 0.97 -11.16
C ALA A 364 -22.19 0.87 -10.60
N THR A 365 -21.33 0.10 -11.26
CA THR A 365 -19.92 -0.05 -10.90
C THR A 365 -19.07 0.18 -12.14
N GLY A 366 -17.94 0.87 -11.98
CA GLY A 366 -16.92 1.07 -12.99
C GLY A 366 -15.55 0.85 -12.36
N GLN A 367 -14.63 0.23 -13.08
CA GLN A 367 -13.24 0.09 -12.68
C GLN A 367 -12.38 0.21 -13.93
N ASP A 368 -11.24 0.88 -13.80
CA ASP A 368 -10.25 0.94 -14.87
C ASP A 368 -8.85 1.10 -14.26
N ASP A 369 -7.86 0.55 -14.96
CA ASP A 369 -6.45 0.66 -14.58
C ASP A 369 -6.04 2.14 -14.74
N PHE A 370 -5.22 2.65 -13.84
CA PHE A 370 -4.79 4.06 -13.90
C PHE A 370 -3.30 4.20 -14.16
N LEU A 371 -2.46 3.58 -13.34
CA LEU A 371 -1.01 3.71 -13.42
C LEU A 371 -0.33 2.42 -12.93
N ASP A 372 0.53 1.85 -13.75
CA ASP A 372 1.54 0.90 -13.32
C ASP A 372 2.91 1.59 -13.32
N LEU A 373 3.58 1.54 -12.19
CA LEU A 373 4.81 2.29 -11.99
C LEU A 373 5.80 1.39 -11.28
N ILE A 374 7.00 1.20 -11.84
CA ILE A 374 8.15 0.56 -11.20
C ILE A 374 9.32 1.54 -11.27
N LEU A 375 9.89 1.89 -10.14
CA LEU A 375 10.91 2.92 -10.00
C LEU A 375 12.10 2.45 -9.19
N ASP A 376 13.28 2.85 -9.64
CA ASP A 376 14.54 2.81 -8.91
C ASP A 376 14.78 4.21 -8.31
N VAL A 377 14.13 4.48 -7.18
CA VAL A 377 13.99 5.83 -6.60
C VAL A 377 15.32 6.43 -6.23
N ASP A 378 16.22 5.59 -5.74
CA ASP A 378 17.56 5.95 -5.34
C ASP A 378 18.36 6.49 -6.55
N ASN A 379 18.32 5.82 -7.69
CA ASN A 379 18.97 6.24 -8.93
C ASN A 379 18.31 7.48 -9.56
N ILE A 380 16.97 7.59 -9.49
CA ILE A 380 16.24 8.77 -9.94
C ILE A 380 16.67 10.00 -9.13
N VAL A 381 16.64 9.89 -7.80
CA VAL A 381 17.01 10.99 -6.91
C VAL A 381 18.48 11.34 -7.05
N ALA A 382 19.38 10.35 -7.12
CA ALA A 382 20.81 10.60 -7.28
C ALA A 382 21.12 11.35 -8.59
N THR A 383 20.40 11.02 -9.66
CA THR A 383 20.49 11.74 -10.94
C THR A 383 19.99 13.17 -10.82
N ALA A 384 18.84 13.38 -10.16
CA ALA A 384 18.27 14.71 -9.95
C ALA A 384 19.16 15.63 -9.08
N ALA A 385 19.78 15.08 -8.04
CA ALA A 385 20.70 15.79 -7.15
C ALA A 385 22.05 16.13 -7.82
N GLY A 386 22.32 15.58 -9.02
CA GLY A 386 23.60 15.75 -9.70
C GLY A 386 24.76 15.05 -8.98
N VAL A 387 24.46 14.04 -8.17
CA VAL A 387 25.44 13.27 -7.39
C VAL A 387 25.42 11.82 -7.89
N PRO A 388 25.99 11.54 -9.09
CA PRO A 388 26.10 10.18 -9.56
C PRO A 388 26.95 9.38 -8.57
N GLY A 389 26.34 8.41 -7.89
CA GLY A 389 27.03 7.58 -6.90
C GLY A 389 26.82 8.01 -5.44
N LEU A 390 25.64 8.52 -5.07
CA LEU A 390 25.14 8.54 -3.69
C LEU A 390 25.26 7.18 -2.96
N PHE A 391 25.48 6.11 -3.75
CA PHE A 391 25.64 4.73 -3.35
C PHE A 391 27.06 4.26 -3.70
N GLY A 392 27.88 3.92 -2.69
CA GLY A 392 29.19 3.28 -2.89
C GLY A 392 30.41 4.18 -2.76
N GLU A 393 30.33 5.34 -2.09
CA GLU A 393 31.55 6.10 -1.78
C GLU A 393 32.49 5.26 -0.90
N ALA A 394 33.70 5.02 -1.42
CA ALA A 394 34.77 4.39 -0.68
C ALA A 394 35.69 5.48 -0.12
N PHE A 395 35.97 5.41 1.18
CA PHE A 395 37.00 6.23 1.80
C PHE A 395 38.09 5.36 2.41
N ASP A 396 39.33 5.81 2.24
CA ASP A 396 40.51 5.12 2.77
C ASP A 396 40.63 5.33 4.28
N VAL A 397 40.78 4.24 5.03
CA VAL A 397 40.96 4.25 6.49
C VAL A 397 42.24 3.52 6.84
N GLY A 398 43.34 4.28 6.87
CA GLY A 398 44.67 3.71 7.09
C GLY A 398 45.07 2.83 5.89
N PRO A 399 45.33 1.51 6.09
CA PRO A 399 45.70 0.60 5.01
C PRO A 399 44.52 -0.19 4.40
N GLY A 400 43.28 0.11 4.79
CA GLY A 400 42.08 -0.47 4.21
C GLY A 400 41.14 0.61 3.67
N SER A 401 40.01 0.17 3.12
CA SER A 401 38.94 1.06 2.67
C SER A 401 37.61 0.64 3.26
N VAL A 402 36.72 1.61 3.43
CA VAL A 402 35.33 1.40 3.83
C VAL A 402 34.47 1.97 2.71
N PHE A 403 33.51 1.18 2.25
CA PHE A 403 32.49 1.62 1.31
C PHE A 403 31.12 1.50 1.96
N TYR A 404 30.20 2.38 1.60
CA TYR A 404 28.82 2.27 2.07
C TYR A 404 27.84 2.58 0.95
N ASP A 405 26.74 1.85 0.97
CA ASP A 405 25.55 2.10 0.19
C ASP A 405 24.47 2.57 1.17
N ILE A 406 24.00 3.81 1.01
CA ILE A 406 23.08 4.42 1.98
C ILE A 406 21.71 3.77 1.91
N ILE A 407 21.20 3.55 0.69
CA ILE A 407 19.86 3.02 0.48
C ILE A 407 19.69 2.53 -0.95
N ASN A 408 19.05 1.38 -1.12
CA ASN A 408 18.51 0.96 -2.42
C ASN A 408 16.99 0.86 -2.29
N VAL A 409 16.27 1.58 -3.14
CA VAL A 409 14.81 1.62 -3.12
C VAL A 409 14.24 1.34 -4.49
N ALA A 410 13.63 0.17 -4.62
CA ALA A 410 12.76 -0.17 -5.73
C ALA A 410 11.30 -0.14 -5.27
N MET A 411 10.43 0.55 -5.99
CA MET A 411 9.01 0.63 -5.67
C MET A 411 8.13 0.53 -6.90
N GLY A 412 6.99 -0.14 -6.74
CA GLY A 412 6.20 -0.67 -7.83
C GLY A 412 4.69 -0.47 -7.66
N PRO A 413 4.10 0.73 -7.47
CA PRO A 413 2.65 0.81 -7.30
C PRO A 413 1.92 0.59 -8.64
N THR A 414 0.98 -0.35 -8.63
CA THR A 414 -0.16 -0.39 -9.54
C THR A 414 -1.33 0.28 -8.85
N ILE A 415 -1.95 1.23 -9.56
CA ILE A 415 -3.08 2.02 -9.09
C ILE A 415 -4.26 1.74 -10.01
N ASP A 416 -5.35 1.24 -9.44
CA ASP A 416 -6.63 1.12 -10.12
C ASP A 416 -7.63 2.11 -9.54
N LEU A 417 -8.54 2.59 -10.37
CA LEU A 417 -9.61 3.46 -9.93
C LEU A 417 -10.94 2.72 -10.03
N GLN A 418 -11.57 2.47 -8.89
CA GLN A 418 -12.89 1.83 -8.80
C GLN A 418 -13.93 2.84 -8.32
N GLN A 419 -15.12 2.79 -8.91
CA GLN A 419 -16.29 3.57 -8.51
C GLN A 419 -17.52 2.68 -8.38
N ASP A 420 -18.16 2.76 -7.24
CA ASP A 420 -19.42 2.10 -6.92
C ASP A 420 -20.48 3.15 -6.59
N PHE A 421 -21.62 3.07 -7.29
CA PHE A 421 -22.75 3.98 -7.14
C PHE A 421 -24.00 3.22 -6.72
N GLU A 422 -24.74 3.79 -5.77
CA GLU A 422 -26.07 3.33 -5.40
C GLU A 422 -27.03 4.53 -5.31
N LEU A 423 -28.06 4.51 -6.13
CA LEU A 423 -29.14 5.49 -6.13
C LEU A 423 -30.37 4.88 -5.45
N ASP A 424 -30.82 5.54 -4.37
CA ASP A 424 -32.02 5.19 -3.60
C ASP A 424 -33.14 6.20 -3.90
N PRO A 425 -34.05 5.88 -4.84
CA PRO A 425 -35.16 6.74 -5.23
C PRO A 425 -36.38 6.57 -4.30
N THR A 426 -37.02 7.69 -3.96
CA THR A 426 -38.32 7.76 -3.29
C THR A 426 -39.30 8.53 -4.15
N LEU A 427 -40.42 7.88 -4.51
CA LEU A 427 -41.50 8.51 -5.25
C LEU A 427 -42.34 9.39 -4.32
N PHE A 428 -42.47 10.66 -4.66
CA PHE A 428 -43.37 11.60 -4.00
C PHE A 428 -44.53 11.98 -4.92
N VAL A 429 -45.64 12.41 -4.30
CA VAL A 429 -46.75 13.02 -5.00
C VAL A 429 -47.14 14.34 -4.35
N HIS A 430 -47.47 15.31 -5.19
CA HIS A 430 -48.18 16.53 -4.85
C HIS A 430 -49.63 16.40 -5.36
N PHE A 431 -50.58 16.19 -4.45
CA PHE A 431 -52.00 16.27 -4.77
C PHE A 431 -52.47 17.71 -4.66
N ALA A 432 -53.02 18.24 -5.75
CA ALA A 432 -53.81 19.46 -5.74
C ALA A 432 -55.30 19.10 -5.71
N PHE A 433 -56.03 19.68 -4.76
CA PHE A 433 -57.47 19.46 -4.60
C PHE A 433 -58.25 20.68 -5.08
N ASP A 434 -59.31 20.47 -5.85
CA ASP A 434 -60.19 21.56 -6.28
C ASP A 434 -61.12 22.06 -5.15
N GLN A 435 -61.22 21.29 -4.05
CA GLN A 435 -61.93 21.61 -2.82
C GLN A 435 -61.03 21.25 -1.63
N GLU A 436 -61.09 22.02 -0.54
CA GLU A 436 -60.29 21.70 0.65
C GLU A 436 -60.67 20.35 1.26
N VAL A 437 -59.66 19.60 1.68
CA VAL A 437 -59.77 18.31 2.36
C VAL A 437 -59.14 18.39 3.73
N MET A 438 -59.46 17.46 4.64
CA MET A 438 -58.81 17.36 5.94
C MET A 438 -57.76 16.25 5.94
N VAL A 439 -56.53 16.58 6.29
CA VAL A 439 -55.42 15.63 6.49
C VAL A 439 -54.85 15.90 7.89
N ASP A 440 -54.78 14.87 8.74
CA ASP A 440 -54.32 14.99 10.13
C ASP A 440 -54.99 16.12 10.95
N GLY A 441 -56.28 16.37 10.67
CA GLY A 441 -57.05 17.41 11.34
C GLY A 441 -56.86 18.83 10.80
N LEU A 442 -56.04 19.02 9.76
CA LEU A 442 -55.80 20.30 9.10
C LEU A 442 -56.53 20.36 7.76
N LEU A 443 -57.19 21.49 7.49
CA LEU A 443 -57.77 21.80 6.18
C LEU A 443 -56.66 22.23 5.22
N VAL A 444 -56.54 21.53 4.08
CA VAL A 444 -55.52 21.77 3.07
C VAL A 444 -56.13 21.74 1.66
N SER A 445 -55.58 22.56 0.76
CA SER A 445 -55.87 22.51 -0.69
C SER A 445 -54.82 21.73 -1.47
N GLU A 446 -53.71 21.38 -0.82
CA GLU A 446 -52.57 20.68 -1.40
C GLU A 446 -51.97 19.72 -0.38
N LEU A 447 -51.48 18.56 -0.83
CA LEU A 447 -50.79 17.56 -0.02
C LEU A 447 -49.53 17.11 -0.74
N ILE A 448 -48.39 17.13 -0.04
CA ILE A 448 -47.13 16.55 -0.51
C ILE A 448 -46.76 15.40 0.43
N SER A 449 -46.51 14.21 -0.11
CA SER A 449 -46.20 13.01 0.67
C SER A 449 -45.40 12.01 -0.17
N PRO A 450 -44.56 11.15 0.46
CA PRO A 450 -44.12 9.92 -0.19
C PRO A 450 -45.35 9.11 -0.62
N TRP A 451 -45.30 8.54 -1.83
CA TRP A 451 -46.45 7.86 -2.42
C TRP A 451 -46.93 6.70 -1.55
N ASP A 452 -46.03 5.84 -1.12
CA ASP A 452 -46.35 4.65 -0.31
C ASP A 452 -46.73 4.98 1.14
N GLU A 453 -46.58 6.23 1.55
CA GLU A 453 -46.91 6.73 2.89
C GLU A 453 -48.07 7.74 2.88
N LEU A 454 -48.91 7.77 1.83
CA LEU A 454 -50.03 8.70 1.79
C LEU A 454 -50.94 8.54 3.04
N PRO A 455 -51.24 9.64 3.74
CA PRO A 455 -52.11 9.60 4.90
C PRO A 455 -53.57 9.38 4.49
N ASP A 456 -54.40 9.02 5.47
CA ASP A 456 -55.84 9.00 5.30
C ASP A 456 -56.37 10.43 5.04
N ILE A 457 -57.27 10.58 4.07
CA ILE A 457 -57.81 11.89 3.68
C ILE A 457 -59.32 11.96 3.94
N LEU A 458 -59.78 13.03 4.58
CA LEU A 458 -61.20 13.33 4.77
C LEU A 458 -61.69 14.34 3.73
N PHE A 459 -62.69 13.97 2.95
CA PHE A 459 -63.24 14.86 1.92
C PHE A 459 -64.49 15.58 2.44
N GLN A 460 -64.51 16.92 2.40
CA GLN A 460 -65.65 17.68 2.95
C GLN A 460 -66.72 18.02 1.92
N ALA A 461 -66.35 18.06 0.64
CA ALA A 461 -67.26 18.34 -0.47
C ALA A 461 -67.98 17.07 -0.96
N ASP A 462 -69.10 17.24 -1.69
CA ASP A 462 -69.77 16.13 -2.38
C ASP A 462 -68.91 15.53 -3.49
N VAL A 463 -68.15 16.40 -4.16
CA VAL A 463 -67.31 16.07 -5.30
C VAL A 463 -66.00 16.83 -5.13
N THR A 464 -64.89 16.11 -5.23
CA THR A 464 -63.54 16.67 -5.22
C THR A 464 -62.75 16.03 -6.35
N ASN A 465 -62.16 16.86 -7.22
CA ASN A 465 -61.20 16.43 -8.21
C ASN A 465 -59.79 16.53 -7.60
N VAL A 466 -59.00 15.49 -7.82
CA VAL A 466 -57.63 15.39 -7.34
C VAL A 466 -56.70 15.32 -8.55
N THR A 467 -55.75 16.26 -8.62
CA THR A 467 -54.73 16.28 -9.66
C THR A 467 -53.37 15.91 -9.07
N PRO A 468 -52.83 14.72 -9.38
CA PRO A 468 -51.51 14.31 -8.92
C PRO A 468 -50.40 14.88 -9.79
N THR A 469 -49.36 15.45 -9.16
CA THR A 469 -48.07 15.72 -9.79
C THR A 469 -47.01 14.91 -9.06
N PHE A 470 -46.38 13.99 -9.76
CA PHE A 470 -45.34 13.13 -9.21
C PHE A 470 -43.97 13.77 -9.38
N PHE A 471 -43.11 13.55 -8.41
CA PHE A 471 -41.71 13.95 -8.45
C PHE A 471 -40.86 12.95 -7.70
N LEU A 472 -39.55 12.99 -7.97
CA LEU A 472 -38.60 12.08 -7.38
C LEU A 472 -37.65 12.82 -6.44
N GLU A 473 -37.48 12.29 -5.25
CA GLU A 473 -36.31 12.58 -4.42
C GLU A 473 -35.43 11.33 -4.43
N ALA A 474 -34.15 11.48 -4.71
CA ALA A 474 -33.24 10.34 -4.76
C ALA A 474 -31.95 10.70 -4.02
N SER A 475 -31.39 9.74 -3.29
CA SER A 475 -30.08 9.87 -2.66
C SER A 475 -29.06 9.02 -3.42
N LEU A 476 -27.93 9.62 -3.79
CA LEU A 476 -26.83 8.92 -4.45
C LEU A 476 -25.69 8.70 -3.46
N LEU A 477 -25.35 7.44 -3.24
CA LEU A 477 -24.09 7.03 -2.64
C LEU A 477 -23.06 6.87 -3.76
N ASN A 478 -21.92 7.54 -3.63
CA ASN A 478 -20.74 7.31 -4.46
C ASN A 478 -19.59 6.87 -3.56
N GLN A 479 -19.05 5.70 -3.84
CA GLN A 479 -17.83 5.17 -3.28
C GLN A 479 -16.77 5.11 -4.38
N THR A 480 -15.78 5.98 -4.31
CA THR A 480 -14.61 5.95 -5.20
C THR A 480 -13.40 5.50 -4.40
N LEU A 481 -12.72 4.47 -4.88
CA LEU A 481 -11.55 3.85 -4.27
C LEU A 481 -10.37 3.93 -5.22
N LEU A 482 -9.17 4.15 -4.68
CA LEU A 482 -7.93 3.83 -5.38
C LEU A 482 -7.46 2.50 -4.85
N ASP A 483 -7.52 1.46 -5.66
CA ASP A 483 -6.87 0.21 -5.29
C ASP A 483 -5.35 0.38 -5.49
N PHE A 484 -4.57 -0.01 -4.49
CA PHE A 484 -3.12 0.18 -4.48
C PHE A 484 -2.44 -1.17 -4.26
N ASP A 485 -2.00 -1.75 -5.37
CA ASP A 485 -1.11 -2.90 -5.33
C ASP A 485 0.33 -2.40 -5.32
N MET A 486 1.00 -2.48 -4.17
CA MET A 486 2.36 -1.95 -4.01
C MET A 486 3.38 -3.06 -3.83
N GLU A 487 4.33 -3.16 -4.76
CA GLU A 487 5.59 -3.85 -4.51
C GLU A 487 6.62 -2.86 -3.96
N PHE A 488 7.20 -3.15 -2.79
CA PHE A 488 8.13 -2.24 -2.12
C PHE A 488 9.35 -2.98 -1.61
N PHE A 489 10.53 -2.54 -2.02
CA PHE A 489 11.82 -3.06 -1.56
C PHE A 489 12.70 -1.91 -1.10
N ILE A 490 13.05 -1.91 0.19
CA ILE A 490 14.07 -1.02 0.75
C ILE A 490 15.16 -1.86 1.38
N ASP A 491 16.40 -1.68 0.92
CA ASP A 491 17.58 -2.06 1.70
C ASP A 491 18.20 -0.81 2.32
N LEU A 492 18.25 -0.74 3.67
CA LEU A 492 18.86 0.39 4.36
C LEU A 492 20.31 0.08 4.71
N LEU A 493 21.17 1.05 4.39
CA LEU A 493 22.54 1.19 4.84
C LEU A 493 23.32 -0.13 4.85
N GLN A 494 23.95 -0.45 3.74
CA GLN A 494 24.91 -1.53 3.63
C GLN A 494 26.33 -0.96 3.72
N ILE A 495 27.08 -1.36 4.74
CA ILE A 495 28.47 -0.94 4.93
C ILE A 495 29.40 -2.11 4.66
N GLY A 496 30.34 -1.92 3.76
CA GLY A 496 31.42 -2.84 3.47
C GLY A 496 32.79 -2.29 3.83
N PHE A 497 33.72 -3.19 4.09
CA PHE A 497 35.11 -2.83 4.36
C PHE A 497 36.06 -3.91 3.85
N ASP A 498 37.23 -3.47 3.38
CA ASP A 498 38.34 -4.34 3.00
C ASP A 498 39.60 -3.92 3.76
N PHE A 499 40.06 -4.81 4.65
CA PHE A 499 41.30 -4.61 5.39
C PHE A 499 42.24 -5.80 5.19
N PRO A 500 43.56 -5.57 4.96
CA PRO A 500 44.52 -6.63 4.64
C PRO A 500 44.62 -7.80 5.65
N LEU A 501 44.17 -7.60 6.90
CA LEU A 501 44.24 -8.59 7.98
C LEU A 501 42.91 -9.29 8.27
N VAL A 502 41.79 -8.68 7.90
CA VAL A 502 40.44 -9.17 8.20
C VAL A 502 39.78 -9.74 6.93
N GLY A 503 40.14 -9.21 5.76
CA GLY A 503 39.52 -9.52 4.47
C GLY A 503 38.37 -8.58 4.17
N GLU A 504 37.66 -8.88 3.09
CA GLU A 504 36.46 -8.18 2.66
C GLU A 504 35.24 -8.68 3.46
N HIS A 505 34.50 -7.74 4.04
CA HIS A 505 33.27 -8.01 4.76
C HIS A 505 32.24 -6.93 4.46
N ALA A 506 30.97 -7.31 4.48
CA ALA A 506 29.85 -6.37 4.42
C ALA A 506 28.82 -6.73 5.49
N PHE A 507 28.23 -5.71 6.09
CA PHE A 507 27.14 -5.80 7.04
C PHE A 507 26.24 -4.58 6.86
N GLY A 508 24.96 -4.68 7.18
CA GLY A 508 24.04 -3.56 7.03
C GLY A 508 22.95 -3.59 8.07
N ILE A 509 22.11 -2.56 8.07
CA ILE A 509 20.84 -2.58 8.81
C ILE A 509 19.94 -3.68 8.22
N GLY A 510 20.09 -3.94 6.92
CA GLY A 510 19.33 -4.92 6.15
C GLY A 510 17.97 -4.38 5.74
N ASN A 511 17.17 -5.24 5.11
CA ASN A 511 15.85 -4.84 4.63
C ASN A 511 14.92 -4.49 5.79
N VAL A 512 14.51 -3.22 5.85
CA VAL A 512 13.66 -2.67 6.92
C VAL A 512 12.17 -3.00 6.69
N LEU A 513 11.82 -3.41 5.47
CA LEU A 513 10.48 -3.78 5.05
C LEU A 513 10.54 -5.02 4.15
N ALA A 514 10.99 -6.15 4.70
CA ALA A 514 11.04 -7.42 3.96
C ALA A 514 9.68 -8.12 3.82
N GLN A 515 8.58 -7.38 4.00
CA GLN A 515 7.24 -7.90 3.83
C GLN A 515 6.62 -7.13 2.67
N GLY A 516 6.18 -7.84 1.63
CA GLY A 516 5.13 -7.34 0.75
C GLY A 516 3.93 -7.13 1.64
N VAL A 517 3.83 -5.93 2.21
CA VAL A 517 2.69 -5.56 3.02
C VAL A 517 1.66 -5.13 2.00
N ASP A 518 0.59 -5.91 1.93
CA ASP A 518 -0.68 -5.49 1.37
C ASP A 518 -1.17 -4.32 2.25
N LEU A 519 -0.58 -3.13 2.01
CA LEU A 519 -0.57 -1.99 2.92
C LEU A 519 -1.90 -1.25 2.93
N PHE A 520 -2.82 -1.61 2.05
CA PHE A 520 -3.94 -0.77 1.71
C PHE A 520 -5.24 -1.58 1.56
N ASP A 521 -5.95 -1.78 2.68
CA ASP A 521 -7.39 -1.47 2.63
C ASP A 521 -7.44 0.05 2.40
N SER A 522 -7.29 0.48 1.14
CA SER A 522 -7.23 1.89 0.82
C SER A 522 -8.54 2.52 1.28
N PRO A 523 -8.51 3.52 2.18
CA PRO A 523 -9.73 4.21 2.54
C PRO A 523 -10.30 4.81 1.27
N ALA A 524 -11.61 4.65 1.05
CA ALA A 524 -12.28 5.26 -0.09
C ALA A 524 -11.88 6.74 -0.21
N LEU A 525 -11.37 7.14 -1.37
CA LEU A 525 -11.06 8.54 -1.67
C LEU A 525 -12.28 9.43 -1.40
N PHE A 526 -13.43 8.88 -1.73
CA PHE A 526 -14.72 9.51 -1.61
C PHE A 526 -15.76 8.46 -1.24
N ALA A 527 -16.54 8.71 -0.19
CA ALA A 527 -17.63 7.84 0.24
C ALA A 527 -18.74 8.70 0.86
N ASN A 528 -19.51 9.39 0.01
CA ASN A 528 -20.59 10.27 0.48
C ASN A 528 -21.94 9.86 -0.09
N LEU A 529 -22.96 10.15 0.72
CA LEU A 529 -24.37 10.09 0.36
C LEU A 529 -24.90 11.53 0.24
N PHE A 530 -25.47 11.88 -0.91
CA PHE A 530 -26.02 13.21 -1.14
C PHE A 530 -27.29 13.14 -2.02
N PRO A 531 -28.20 14.13 -1.93
CA PRO A 531 -29.40 14.12 -2.76
C PRO A 531 -29.06 14.43 -4.22
N LEU A 532 -29.56 13.60 -5.13
CA LEU A 532 -29.44 13.81 -6.57
C LEU A 532 -30.65 14.62 -7.07
N GLY A 533 -30.39 15.80 -7.63
CA GLY A 533 -31.41 16.71 -8.15
C GLY A 533 -31.69 16.55 -9.65
N GLY A 534 -32.36 17.54 -10.23
CA GLY A 534 -32.55 17.65 -11.69
C GLY A 534 -33.68 16.81 -12.28
N TRP A 535 -34.48 16.14 -11.44
CA TRP A 535 -35.62 15.32 -11.88
C TRP A 535 -36.75 16.13 -12.50
N GLN A 536 -37.35 15.58 -13.56
CA GLN A 536 -38.55 16.11 -14.19
C GLN A 536 -39.79 15.88 -13.30
N LEU A 537 -40.83 16.70 -13.49
CA LEU A 537 -42.13 16.51 -12.84
C LEU A 537 -43.08 15.80 -13.80
N GLU A 538 -43.82 14.81 -13.31
CA GLU A 538 -44.79 14.04 -14.10
C GLU A 538 -46.21 14.35 -13.61
N VAL A 539 -47.03 14.99 -14.45
CA VAL A 539 -48.43 15.27 -14.10
C VAL A 539 -49.28 14.06 -14.45
N GLY A 540 -49.86 13.41 -13.44
CA GLY A 540 -50.74 12.26 -13.63
C GLY A 540 -52.16 12.66 -13.98
N ASP A 541 -52.90 11.72 -14.56
CA ASP A 541 -54.31 11.90 -14.85
C ASP A 541 -55.09 12.12 -13.55
N SER A 542 -55.95 13.16 -13.56
CA SER A 542 -56.78 13.51 -12.42
C SER A 542 -57.91 12.50 -12.22
N PHE A 543 -58.28 12.26 -10.97
CA PHE A 543 -59.41 11.40 -10.59
C PHE A 543 -60.41 12.15 -9.72
N GLN A 544 -61.60 11.58 -9.55
CA GLN A 544 -62.69 12.23 -8.83
C GLN A 544 -63.18 11.37 -7.66
N ILE A 545 -63.23 11.99 -6.48
CA ILE A 545 -63.93 11.46 -5.31
C ILE A 545 -65.33 12.04 -5.29
N ASN A 546 -66.35 11.18 -5.37
CA ASN A 546 -67.74 11.61 -5.53
C ASN A 546 -68.68 10.79 -4.65
N PHE A 547 -69.21 11.42 -3.60
CA PHE A 547 -70.10 10.79 -2.63
C PHE A 547 -71.55 10.72 -3.10
N LEU A 548 -71.91 11.39 -4.21
CA LEU A 548 -73.26 11.43 -4.75
C LEU A 548 -73.54 10.28 -5.73
N SER A 549 -72.59 10.00 -6.62
CA SER A 549 -72.74 9.03 -7.71
C SER A 549 -71.72 7.90 -7.71
N GLY A 550 -70.86 7.84 -6.68
CA GLY A 550 -69.70 6.95 -6.64
C GLY A 550 -68.48 7.62 -7.28
N SER A 551 -67.30 7.33 -6.74
CA SER A 551 -66.03 7.83 -7.24
C SER A 551 -65.71 7.23 -8.60
N SER A 552 -64.95 7.97 -9.41
CA SER A 552 -64.52 7.53 -10.73
C SER A 552 -63.01 7.70 -10.86
N GLY A 553 -62.36 6.69 -11.42
CA GLY A 553 -60.98 6.81 -11.89
C GLY A 553 -60.85 7.89 -12.98
N PRO A 554 -59.61 8.13 -13.44
CA PRO A 554 -59.37 9.07 -14.51
C PRO A 554 -60.28 8.78 -15.70
N ALA A 555 -60.86 9.82 -16.29
CA ALA A 555 -61.62 9.69 -17.52
C ALA A 555 -60.64 9.24 -18.60
N SER A 556 -60.54 7.92 -18.81
CA SER A 556 -59.67 7.32 -19.81
C SER A 556 -59.80 8.10 -21.12
N THR A 557 -58.79 8.92 -21.42
CA THR A 557 -58.53 9.37 -22.78
C THR A 557 -57.96 8.16 -23.49
N ASP A 558 -58.89 7.30 -23.89
CA ASP A 558 -58.73 6.07 -24.64
C ASP A 558 -57.92 6.33 -25.93
N THR A 559 -56.59 6.45 -25.80
CA THR A 559 -55.58 6.45 -26.88
C THR A 559 -54.20 5.98 -26.39
N ARG A 560 -54.10 5.23 -25.28
CA ARG A 560 -52.92 4.38 -25.04
C ARG A 560 -53.26 2.97 -25.49
N SER A 561 -52.71 2.61 -26.65
CA SER A 561 -52.82 1.30 -27.30
C SER A 561 -52.68 0.17 -26.29
N GLU A 562 -53.76 -0.55 -26.01
CA GLU A 562 -53.73 -1.83 -25.32
C GLU A 562 -52.74 -2.76 -26.03
N SER A 563 -51.57 -2.96 -25.43
CA SER A 563 -50.71 -4.09 -25.77
C SER A 563 -50.73 -5.04 -24.58
N ASN A 564 -51.19 -6.25 -24.86
CA ASN A 564 -51.22 -7.44 -24.00
C ASN A 564 -52.31 -7.49 -22.92
N ALA A 565 -53.55 -7.68 -23.38
CA ALA A 565 -54.59 -8.30 -22.58
C ALA A 565 -54.11 -9.65 -22.03
N VAL A 566 -54.07 -9.75 -20.70
CA VAL A 566 -53.98 -11.00 -19.96
C VAL A 566 -55.14 -11.91 -20.39
N PRO A 567 -54.96 -13.22 -20.64
CA PRO A 567 -56.02 -14.06 -21.15
C PRO A 567 -57.16 -14.17 -20.13
N GLU A 568 -58.38 -13.82 -20.56
CA GLU A 568 -59.58 -14.02 -19.76
C GLU A 568 -59.69 -15.48 -19.25
N PRO A 569 -60.29 -15.73 -18.07
CA PRO A 569 -60.40 -17.04 -17.44
C PRO A 569 -61.02 -18.15 -18.32
N GLY A 570 -61.69 -17.80 -19.42
CA GLY A 570 -62.14 -18.75 -20.44
C GLY A 570 -61.01 -19.48 -21.16
N VAL A 571 -59.82 -18.87 -21.32
CA VAL A 571 -58.68 -19.48 -22.01
C VAL A 571 -58.03 -20.57 -21.17
N VAL A 572 -57.98 -20.41 -19.84
CA VAL A 572 -57.49 -21.46 -18.93
C VAL A 572 -58.42 -22.68 -18.95
N VAL A 573 -59.74 -22.46 -18.99
CA VAL A 573 -60.72 -23.56 -19.13
C VAL A 573 -60.57 -24.26 -20.48
N LEU A 574 -60.37 -23.53 -21.58
CA LEU A 574 -60.14 -24.11 -22.91
C LEU A 574 -58.79 -24.84 -23.00
N LEU A 575 -57.74 -24.35 -22.33
CA LEU A 575 -56.44 -25.00 -22.26
C LEU A 575 -56.50 -26.30 -21.43
N LEU A 576 -57.21 -26.29 -20.31
CA LEU A 576 -57.46 -27.47 -19.47
C LEU A 576 -58.34 -28.51 -20.18
N LEU A 577 -59.36 -28.06 -20.92
CA LEU A 577 -60.18 -28.93 -21.77
C LEU A 577 -59.35 -29.51 -22.94
N GLY A 578 -58.45 -28.71 -23.53
CA GLY A 578 -57.50 -29.15 -24.55
C GLY A 578 -56.54 -30.23 -24.04
N LEU A 579 -55.93 -30.01 -22.87
CA LEU A 579 -55.05 -30.98 -22.20
C LEU A 579 -55.79 -32.26 -21.79
N ALA A 580 -57.03 -32.16 -21.29
CA ALA A 580 -57.87 -33.31 -21.02
C ALA A 580 -58.20 -34.09 -22.31
N GLY A 581 -58.47 -33.40 -23.41
CA GLY A 581 -58.67 -33.99 -24.73
C GLY A 581 -57.45 -34.77 -25.24
N VAL A 582 -56.25 -34.23 -25.07
CA VAL A 582 -54.98 -34.89 -25.46
C VAL A 582 -54.72 -36.14 -24.61
N MET A 583 -55.03 -36.13 -23.31
CA MET A 583 -54.89 -37.32 -22.46
C MET A 583 -55.88 -38.44 -22.85
N VAL A 584 -57.12 -38.09 -23.21
CA VAL A 584 -58.13 -39.06 -23.69
C VAL A 584 -57.75 -39.62 -25.06
N ALA A 585 -57.21 -38.79 -25.96
CA ALA A 585 -56.72 -39.23 -27.27
C ALA A 585 -55.51 -40.17 -27.16
N ARG A 586 -54.59 -39.93 -26.21
CA ARG A 586 -53.44 -40.82 -25.95
C ARG A 586 -53.86 -42.18 -25.40
N ARG A 587 -54.91 -42.28 -24.57
CA ARG A 587 -55.40 -43.57 -24.06
C ARG A 587 -56.03 -44.48 -25.12
N ARG A 588 -56.48 -43.94 -26.26
CA ARG A 588 -57.09 -44.74 -27.33
C ARG A 588 -56.10 -45.40 -28.31
N ARG A 589 -54.79 -45.13 -28.20
CA ARG A 589 -53.77 -45.73 -29.09
C ARG A 589 -53.03 -46.95 -28.52
N ALA A 590 -53.41 -47.44 -27.34
CA ALA A 590 -52.90 -48.70 -26.81
C ALA A 590 -53.90 -49.85 -27.07
N ALA A 591 -53.98 -50.30 -28.33
CA ALA A 591 -54.58 -51.59 -28.66
C ALA A 591 -53.46 -52.64 -28.76
N PRO A 592 -53.63 -53.85 -28.20
CA PRO A 592 -52.60 -54.88 -28.20
C PRO A 592 -52.47 -55.53 -29.59
N VAL A 593 -51.24 -55.56 -30.12
CA VAL A 593 -50.90 -56.44 -31.24
C VAL A 593 -50.68 -57.84 -30.66
N LEU A 594 -51.65 -58.72 -30.96
CA LEU A 594 -51.58 -60.16 -30.73
C LEU A 594 -50.68 -60.81 -31.79
N SER A 595 -49.91 -61.78 -31.30
CA SER A 595 -49.02 -62.70 -32.00
C SER A 595 -49.64 -63.50 -33.15
N ALA A 596 -48.89 -63.65 -34.24
CA ALA A 596 -48.71 -64.89 -35.00
C ALA A 596 -47.31 -64.88 -35.63
#